data_AF-A0A931U2P9-F1
#
_entry.id   AF-A0A931U2P9-F1
#
_cell.length_a   1.000
_cell.length_b   1.000
_cell.length_c   1.000
_cell.angle_alpha   90.00
_cell.angle_beta   90.00
_cell.angle_gamma   90.00
#
_symmetry.space_group_name_H-M   'P 1'
#
loop_
_entity.id
_entity.type
_entity.pdbx_description
1 polymer ?
#
loop_
_entity_poly.entity_id
_entity_poly.type
_entity_poly.pdbx_seq_one_letter_code
_entity_poly.pdbx_strand_id
1 'polypeptide(L)'
;VDAAGRATHLPAEQLRVEALGRWQSPRSGAVYPSGWRVQVPAAEIDVRLTPLVADQELVAEEAAGLTYWEGQSLVAGTRGGRPIGGLAYVELTGYVP
;
A
#
# COMPACT_ATOMS: atom_id res chain seq x y z
N VAL A 1 15.87 -4.67 -2.40
CA VAL A 1 17.19 -4.35 -2.97
C VAL A 1 17.85 -3.33 -2.06
N ASP A 2 19.12 -3.52 -1.69
CA ASP A 2 19.86 -2.53 -0.88
C ASP A 2 20.54 -1.46 -1.76
N ALA A 3 21.21 -0.47 -1.13
CA ALA A 3 21.85 0.63 -1.85
C ALA A 3 23.01 0.18 -2.76
N ALA A 4 23.55 -1.02 -2.56
CA ALA A 4 24.57 -1.61 -3.43
C ALA A 4 23.96 -2.43 -4.58
N GLY A 5 22.63 -2.44 -4.72
CA GLY A 5 21.92 -3.19 -5.76
C GLY A 5 21.72 -4.67 -5.44
N ARG A 6 22.03 -5.14 -4.23
CA ARG A 6 21.85 -6.55 -3.88
C ARG A 6 20.37 -6.85 -3.58
N ALA A 7 19.83 -7.84 -4.28
CA ALA A 7 18.48 -8.34 -4.05
C ALA A 7 18.47 -9.42 -2.96
N THR A 8 17.38 -9.47 -2.18
CA THR A 8 17.10 -10.55 -1.24
C THR A 8 15.66 -10.96 -1.46
N HIS A 9 15.44 -12.25 -1.72
CA HIS A 9 14.10 -12.81 -1.87
C HIS A 9 13.44 -12.89 -0.49
N LEU A 10 12.18 -12.45 -0.41
CA LEU A 10 11.34 -12.55 0.79
C LEU A 10 10.21 -13.54 0.53
N PRO A 11 10.14 -14.67 1.24
CA PRO A 11 8.99 -15.55 1.15
C PRO A 11 7.77 -14.91 1.82
N ALA A 12 6.57 -15.34 1.43
CA ALA A 12 5.32 -14.69 1.81
C ALA A 12 5.13 -14.59 3.33
N GLU A 13 5.53 -15.63 4.08
CA GLU A 13 5.42 -15.67 5.54
C GLU A 13 6.29 -14.63 6.28
N GLN A 14 7.28 -14.05 5.60
CA GLN A 14 8.12 -12.99 6.14
C GLN A 14 7.58 -11.58 5.87
N LEU A 15 6.53 -11.46 5.06
CA LEU A 15 5.85 -10.20 4.79
C LEU A 15 4.52 -10.16 5.55
N ARG A 16 4.33 -9.10 6.35
CA ARG A 16 3.05 -8.85 7.03
C ARG A 16 2.50 -7.52 6.56
N VAL A 17 1.23 -7.52 6.17
CA VAL A 17 0.50 -6.33 5.74
C VAL A 17 -0.80 -6.26 6.54
N GLU A 18 -1.00 -5.16 7.24
CA GLU A 18 -2.21 -4.88 8.04
C GLU A 18 -2.84 -3.59 7.54
N ALA A 19 -4.11 -3.63 7.17
CA ALA A 19 -4.88 -2.42 6.87
C ALA A 19 -5.22 -1.69 8.18
N LEU A 20 -4.93 -0.39 8.23
CA LEU A 20 -5.12 0.44 9.43
C LEU A 20 -6.39 1.29 9.37
N GLY A 21 -7.04 1.33 8.21
CA GLY A 21 -8.22 2.16 7.98
C GLY A 21 -8.96 1.72 6.73
N ARG A 22 -10.04 2.44 6.43
CA ARG A 22 -10.87 2.22 5.24
C ARG A 22 -11.34 3.55 4.65
N TRP A 23 -11.53 3.57 3.36
CA TRP A 23 -12.18 4.66 2.63
C TRP A 23 -13.27 4.07 1.75
N GLN A 24 -14.46 4.67 1.78
CA GLN A 24 -15.57 4.28 0.93
C GLN A 24 -15.66 5.24 -0.25
N SER A 25 -15.64 4.70 -1.46
CA SER A 25 -15.84 5.51 -2.66
C SER A 25 -17.27 6.04 -2.71
N PRO A 26 -17.47 7.36 -2.90
CA PRO A 26 -18.79 7.92 -3.19
C PRO A 26 -19.25 7.64 -4.63
N ARG A 27 -18.34 7.19 -5.52
CA ARG A 27 -18.63 6.93 -6.94
C ARG A 27 -19.08 5.49 -7.18
N SER A 28 -18.30 4.52 -6.71
CA SER A 28 -18.59 3.09 -6.92
C SER A 28 -19.29 2.43 -5.72
N GLY A 29 -19.25 3.06 -4.54
CA GLY A 29 -19.70 2.47 -3.28
C GLY A 29 -18.70 1.48 -2.67
N ALA A 30 -17.61 1.15 -3.36
CA ALA A 30 -16.60 0.20 -2.88
C ALA A 30 -15.89 0.69 -1.61
N VAL A 31 -15.51 -0.26 -0.76
CA VAL A 31 -14.81 0.01 0.51
C VAL A 31 -13.38 -0.50 0.41
N TYR A 32 -12.46 0.42 0.21
CA TYR A 32 -11.03 0.14 0.10
C TYR A 32 -10.34 0.21 1.46
N PRO A 33 -9.37 -0.66 1.77
CA PRO A 33 -8.43 -0.38 2.85
C PRO A 33 -7.69 0.93 2.55
N SER A 34 -7.47 1.74 3.58
CA SER A 34 -6.80 3.04 3.46
C SER A 34 -5.80 3.19 4.58
N GLY A 35 -4.52 3.14 4.21
CA GLY A 35 -3.40 3.11 5.15
C GLY A 35 -3.05 1.71 5.60
N TRP A 36 -1.75 1.44 5.70
CA TRP A 36 -1.23 0.10 6.00
C TRP A 36 -0.04 0.14 6.93
N ARG A 37 0.12 -0.90 7.75
CA ARG A 37 1.40 -1.25 8.37
C ARG A 37 2.01 -2.40 7.59
N VAL A 38 3.24 -2.23 7.13
CA VAL A 38 4.01 -3.26 6.44
C VAL A 38 5.23 -3.60 7.26
N GLN A 39 5.39 -4.89 7.53
CA GLN A 39 6.49 -5.39 8.35
C GLN A 39 7.23 -6.51 7.62
N VAL A 40 8.56 -6.45 7.72
CA VAL A 40 9.47 -7.54 7.33
C VAL A 40 10.37 -7.83 8.52
N PRO A 41 9.95 -8.68 9.49
CA PRO A 41 10.66 -8.87 10.74
C PRO A 41 12.10 -9.35 10.56
N ALA A 42 12.35 -10.25 9.61
CA ALA A 42 13.70 -10.76 9.30
C ALA A 42 14.67 -9.67 8.81
N ALA A 43 14.16 -8.53 8.34
CA ALA A 43 14.93 -7.37 7.92
C ALA A 43 14.81 -6.19 8.91
N GLU A 44 14.15 -6.39 10.06
CA GLU A 44 13.84 -5.38 11.07
C GLU A 44 13.12 -4.15 10.49
N ILE A 45 12.29 -4.34 9.46
CA ILE A 45 11.52 -3.26 8.81
C ILE A 45 10.11 -3.22 9.41
N ASP A 46 9.69 -2.03 9.81
CA ASP A 46 8.32 -1.73 10.23
C ASP A 46 7.96 -0.32 9.76
N VAL A 47 7.08 -0.24 8.76
CA VAL A 47 6.70 1.02 8.12
C VAL A 47 5.19 1.17 8.03
N ARG A 48 4.76 2.43 8.11
CA ARG A 48 3.39 2.82 7.80
C ARG A 48 3.33 3.48 6.42
N LEU A 49 2.34 3.08 5.66
CA LEU A 49 1.92 3.69 4.41
C LEU A 49 0.67 4.52 4.70
N THR A 50 0.71 5.81 4.36
CA THR A 50 -0.42 6.72 4.52
C THR A 50 -0.77 7.33 3.17
N PRO A 51 -1.96 7.07 2.60
CA PRO A 51 -2.40 7.71 1.37
C PRO A 51 -2.29 9.24 1.48
N LEU A 52 -1.74 9.89 0.45
CA LEU A 52 -1.66 11.36 0.42
C LEU A 52 -3.05 12.00 0.26
N VAL A 53 -3.93 11.31 -0.48
CA VAL A 53 -5.34 11.66 -0.68
C VAL A 53 -6.16 10.37 -0.57
N ALA A 54 -7.35 10.46 0.01
CA ALA A 54 -8.22 9.30 0.18
C ALA A 54 -8.87 8.85 -1.14
N ASP A 55 -9.37 9.82 -1.92
CA ASP A 55 -10.03 9.57 -3.20
C ASP A 55 -9.01 9.51 -4.35
N GLN A 56 -8.50 8.30 -4.59
CA GLN A 56 -7.63 7.97 -5.72
C GLN A 56 -8.19 6.75 -6.47
N GLU A 57 -9.52 6.60 -6.48
CA GLU A 57 -10.19 5.57 -7.27
C GLU A 57 -10.22 5.97 -8.75
N LEU A 58 -9.89 5.02 -9.61
CA LEU A 58 -10.08 5.12 -11.03
C LEU A 58 -11.33 4.32 -11.40
N VAL A 59 -12.33 5.03 -11.92
CA VAL A 59 -13.57 4.46 -12.47
C VAL A 59 -13.49 4.62 -13.98
N ALA A 60 -13.10 3.56 -14.70
CA ALA A 60 -12.98 3.59 -16.15
C ALA A 60 -14.18 2.89 -16.79
N GLU A 61 -15.25 3.65 -17.03
CA GLU A 61 -16.42 3.15 -17.77
C GLU A 61 -16.05 2.65 -19.18
N GLU A 62 -15.12 3.35 -19.83
CA GLU A 62 -14.63 3.06 -21.19
C GLU A 62 -13.70 1.83 -21.25
N ALA A 63 -13.12 1.43 -20.11
CA ALA A 63 -12.22 0.27 -20.01
C ALA A 63 -12.95 -0.95 -19.43
N ALA A 64 -14.10 -1.30 -20.02
CA ALA A 64 -14.91 -2.45 -19.64
C ALA A 64 -15.40 -2.43 -18.17
N GLY A 65 -15.61 -1.24 -17.60
CA GLY A 65 -16.07 -1.08 -16.21
C GLY A 65 -15.01 -1.41 -15.16
N LEU A 66 -13.73 -1.43 -15.54
CA LEU A 66 -12.64 -1.64 -14.59
C LEU A 66 -12.64 -0.51 -13.55
N THR A 67 -12.83 -0.87 -12.29
CA THR A 67 -12.77 0.05 -11.17
C THR A 67 -11.78 -0.46 -10.14
N TYR A 68 -10.80 0.37 -9.81
CA TYR A 68 -9.69 0.02 -8.92
C TYR A 68 -9.16 1.28 -8.25
N TRP A 69 -8.49 1.10 -7.12
CA TRP A 69 -7.89 2.21 -6.39
C TRP A 69 -6.38 2.17 -6.58
N GLU A 70 -5.81 3.31 -6.97
CA GLU A 70 -4.39 3.45 -7.19
C GLU A 70 -3.92 4.74 -6.55
N GLY A 71 -3.20 4.63 -5.44
CA GLY A 71 -2.90 5.81 -4.65
C GLY A 71 -1.46 5.95 -4.22
N GLN A 72 -0.95 7.15 -4.44
CA GLN A 72 0.32 7.59 -3.85
C GLN A 72 0.19 7.66 -2.33
N SER A 73 1.20 7.09 -1.66
CA SER A 73 1.28 7.01 -0.21
C SER A 73 2.63 7.50 0.30
N LEU A 74 2.63 8.15 1.46
CA LEU A 74 3.85 8.45 2.22
C LEU A 74 4.28 7.21 3.00
N VAL A 75 5.57 6.92 3.02
CA VAL A 75 6.19 5.88 3.86
C VAL A 75 6.89 6.54 5.04
N ALA A 76 6.60 6.07 6.25
CA ALA A 76 7.33 6.45 7.45
C ALA A 76 7.46 5.26 8.39
N GLY A 77 8.67 5.03 8.93
CA GLY A 77 8.89 3.95 9.89
C GLY A 77 10.36 3.73 10.19
N THR A 78 10.75 2.49 10.45
CA THR A 78 12.12 2.15 10.82
C THR A 78 12.66 0.91 10.11
N ARG A 79 13.99 0.84 10.04
CA ARG A 79 14.78 -0.36 9.71
C ARG A 79 15.89 -0.53 10.73
N GLY A 80 15.88 -1.62 11.50
CA GLY A 80 16.86 -1.85 12.59
C GLY A 80 16.86 -0.70 13.60
N GLY A 81 15.67 -0.19 13.94
CA GLY A 81 15.48 0.96 14.83
C GLY A 81 15.83 2.34 14.23
N ARG A 82 16.42 2.42 13.04
CA ARG A 82 16.75 3.69 12.39
C ARG A 82 15.57 4.22 11.57
N PRO A 83 15.22 5.51 11.64
CA PRO A 83 14.15 6.09 10.84
C PRO A 83 14.41 5.94 9.34
N ILE A 84 13.38 5.53 8.61
CA ILE A 84 13.34 5.51 7.15
C ILE A 84 12.03 6.13 6.67
N GLY A 85 12.03 6.63 5.45
CA GLY A 85 10.85 7.17 4.81
C GLY A 85 11.00 7.23 3.30
N GLY A 86 9.92 7.59 2.62
CA GLY A 86 9.89 7.66 1.17
C GLY A 86 8.47 7.80 0.64
N LEU A 87 8.33 7.52 -0.65
CA LEU A 87 7.05 7.48 -1.34
C LEU A 87 6.77 6.05 -1.79
N ALA A 88 5.49 5.70 -1.84
CA ALA A 88 5.00 4.43 -2.34
C ALA A 88 3.76 4.67 -3.19
N TYR A 89 3.38 3.62 -3.91
CA TYR A 89 2.14 3.53 -4.65
C TYR A 89 1.49 2.20 -4.26
N VAL A 90 0.18 2.21 -4.02
CA VAL A 90 -0.58 1.01 -3.67
C VAL A 90 -1.71 0.88 -4.68
N GLU A 91 -1.84 -0.30 -5.27
CA GLU A 91 -2.92 -0.68 -6.19
C GLU A 91 -3.83 -1.68 -5.48
N LEU A 92 -5.15 -1.49 -5.62
CA LEU A 92 -6.19 -2.31 -5.02
C LEU A 92 -7.25 -2.63 -6.07
N THR A 93 -7.39 -3.91 -6.39
CA THR A 93 -8.37 -4.44 -7.35
C THR A 93 -9.36 -5.37 -6.64
N GLY A 94 -10.54 -5.59 -7.23
CA GLY A 94 -11.52 -6.58 -6.73
C GLY A 94 -12.38 -6.13 -5.55
N TYR A 95 -12.52 -4.81 -5.36
CA TYR A 95 -13.36 -4.20 -4.30
C TYR A 95 -14.73 -3.72 -4.79
N VAL A 96 -14.94 -3.70 -6.11
CA VAL A 96 -16.25 -3.47 -6.72
C VAL A 96 -16.93 -4.82 -6.94
N PRO A 97 -18.22 -4.98 -6.58
CA PRO A 97 -18.99 -6.20 -6.82
C PRO A 97 -19.08 -6.62 -8.29
#